data_AF-A0A8H3V6T4-F1
#
_entry.id   AF-A0A8H3V6T4-F1
#
_cell.length_a   1.000
_cell.length_b   1.000
_cell.length_c   1.000
_cell.angle_alpha   90.00
_cell.angle_beta   90.00
_cell.angle_gamma   90.00
#
_symmetry.space_group_name_H-M   'P 1'
#
loop_
_entity.id
_entity.type
_entity.pdbx_description
1 polymer ?
#
loop_
_entity_poly.entity_id
_entity_poly.type
_entity_poly.pdbx_seq_one_letter_code
_entity_poly.pdbx_strand_id
1 'polypeptide(L)'
;MIPKAFRRHPNAPAEPARTSKWNWFVSHPATPVLALSLLVGSQAINTLALKNEMLAYTRATEGKLALLKGVIERVQKGEDFDVDEVLGTGKITEEGEWFDVIKEIEAEERTQSRNERRREKQRKMAEEEEASSRTTGETAQSNPQAKAKPMFL
;
A
#
# COMPACT_ATOMS: atom_id res chain seq x y z
N MET A 1 32.48 13.23 21.16
CA MET A 1 33.32 12.06 20.79
C MET A 1 32.65 11.32 19.64
N ILE A 2 33.36 11.06 18.52
CA ILE A 2 32.79 10.34 17.36
C ILE A 2 33.02 8.83 17.54
N PRO A 3 31.98 7.97 17.41
CA PRO A 3 32.09 6.53 17.59
C PRO A 3 33.07 5.91 16.60
N LYS A 4 33.81 4.89 17.04
CA LYS A 4 34.92 4.26 16.30
C LYS A 4 34.49 3.70 14.93
N ALA A 5 33.23 3.30 14.78
CA ALA A 5 32.66 2.80 13.53
C ALA A 5 32.51 3.87 12.43
N PHE A 6 32.39 5.15 12.78
CA PHE A 6 32.23 6.25 11.82
C PHE A 6 33.55 6.96 11.47
N ARG A 7 34.68 6.43 11.95
CA ARG A 7 35.99 6.97 11.61
C ARG A 7 36.40 6.41 10.24
N ARG A 8 36.44 7.27 9.23
CA ARG A 8 37.09 6.96 7.95
C ARG A 8 38.55 6.60 8.23
N HIS A 9 38.94 5.38 7.89
CA HIS A 9 40.30 4.89 8.05
C HIS A 9 41.12 5.36 6.84
N PRO A 10 42.36 5.84 7.03
CA PRO A 10 43.18 6.38 5.94
C PRO A 10 43.59 5.31 4.91
N ASN A 11 43.55 4.03 5.28
CA ASN A 11 43.79 2.88 4.40
C ASN A 11 42.50 2.12 4.06
N ALA A 12 41.36 2.83 4.00
CA ALA A 12 40.15 2.20 3.51
C ALA A 12 40.30 1.81 2.05
N PRO A 13 39.94 0.57 1.65
CA PRO A 13 39.78 0.29 0.24
C PRO A 13 38.80 1.33 -0.30
N ALA A 14 39.27 2.13 -1.26
CA ALA A 14 38.46 3.15 -1.91
C ALA A 14 37.15 2.50 -2.35
N GLU A 15 36.03 3.16 -2.07
CA GLU A 15 34.69 2.73 -2.50
C GLU A 15 34.78 2.22 -3.95
N PRO A 16 34.19 1.04 -4.27
CA PRO A 16 34.36 0.45 -5.59
C PRO A 16 33.93 1.49 -6.62
N ALA A 17 34.90 1.99 -7.39
CA ALA A 17 34.65 2.94 -8.45
C ALA A 17 33.54 2.33 -9.31
N ARG A 18 32.38 3.01 -9.37
CA ARG A 18 31.22 2.56 -10.13
C ARG A 18 31.72 2.19 -11.52
N THR A 19 31.72 0.89 -11.80
CA THR A 19 32.44 0.38 -12.97
C THR A 19 31.86 0.98 -14.25
N SER A 20 32.71 1.19 -15.27
CA SER A 20 32.29 1.74 -16.58
C SER A 20 31.05 1.06 -17.17
N LYS A 21 30.84 -0.23 -16.85
CA LYS A 21 29.65 -1.02 -17.24
C LYS A 21 28.33 -0.50 -16.65
N TRP A 22 28.34 0.02 -15.42
CA TRP A 22 27.15 0.59 -14.79
C TRP A 22 26.74 1.91 -15.44
N ASN A 23 27.71 2.79 -15.72
CA ASN A 23 27.45 4.03 -16.42
C ASN A 23 26.99 3.78 -17.86
N TRP A 24 27.58 2.78 -18.54
CA TRP A 24 27.12 2.35 -19.86
C TRP A 24 25.67 1.83 -19.84
N PHE A 25 25.30 1.02 -18.85
CA PHE A 25 23.93 0.52 -18.67
C PHE A 25 22.95 1.68 -18.42
N VAL A 26 23.28 2.60 -17.51
CA VAL A 26 22.39 3.74 -17.18
C VAL A 26 22.28 4.76 -18.33
N SER A 27 23.33 4.92 -19.15
CA SER A 27 23.32 5.84 -20.30
C SER A 27 22.71 5.25 -21.57
N HIS A 28 22.43 3.94 -21.60
CA HIS A 28 21.86 3.30 -22.79
C HIS A 28 20.34 3.56 -22.87
N PRO A 29 19.81 4.14 -23.96
CA PRO A 29 18.43 4.65 -24.00
C PRO A 29 17.34 3.56 -23.86
N ALA A 30 17.67 2.29 -24.10
CA ALA A 30 16.72 1.18 -23.92
C ALA A 30 16.61 0.70 -22.46
N THR A 31 17.57 0.99 -21.59
CA THR A 31 17.55 0.50 -20.20
C THR A 31 16.48 1.12 -19.32
N PRO A 32 16.12 2.42 -19.39
CA PRO A 32 14.97 2.92 -18.63
C PRO A 32 13.66 2.27 -19.12
N VAL A 33 13.49 2.03 -20.42
CA VAL A 33 12.29 1.38 -20.97
C VAL A 33 12.19 -0.08 -20.49
N LEU A 34 13.29 -0.81 -20.52
CA LEU A 34 13.36 -2.17 -19.98
C LEU A 34 13.13 -2.20 -18.47
N ALA A 35 13.73 -1.29 -17.71
CA ALA A 35 13.56 -1.22 -16.27
C ALA A 35 12.11 -0.87 -15.88
N LEU A 36 11.48 0.07 -16.57
CA LEU A 36 10.09 0.46 -16.32
C LEU A 36 9.11 -0.65 -16.71
N SER A 37 9.30 -1.29 -17.87
CA SER A 37 8.45 -2.41 -18.29
C SER A 37 8.59 -3.62 -17.36
N LEU A 38 9.80 -3.91 -16.86
CA LEU A 38 10.02 -4.96 -15.88
C LEU A 38 9.45 -4.60 -14.51
N LEU A 39 9.57 -3.34 -14.07
CA LEU A 39 9.03 -2.87 -12.80
C LEU A 39 7.50 -2.96 -12.79
N VAL A 40 6.85 -2.46 -13.84
CA VAL A 40 5.39 -2.53 -14.01
C VAL A 40 4.94 -3.98 -14.21
N GLY A 41 5.66 -4.77 -15.00
CA GLY A 41 5.36 -6.17 -15.27
C GLY A 41 5.55 -7.10 -14.06
N SER A 42 6.50 -6.82 -13.16
CA SER A 42 6.78 -7.68 -12.01
C SER A 42 5.59 -7.80 -11.06
N GLN A 43 4.81 -6.73 -10.92
CA GLN A 43 3.63 -6.69 -10.04
C GLN A 43 2.44 -7.47 -10.60
N ALA A 44 2.46 -7.82 -11.90
CA ALA A 44 1.38 -8.55 -12.56
C ALA A 44 1.23 -9.99 -12.04
N ILE A 45 2.34 -10.62 -11.62
CA ILE A 45 2.32 -11.98 -11.07
C ILE A 45 1.63 -12.02 -9.70
N ASN A 46 1.97 -11.06 -8.84
CA ASN A 46 1.38 -10.98 -7.51
C ASN A 46 -0.14 -10.70 -7.58
N THR A 47 -0.55 -9.83 -8.51
CA THR A 47 -1.98 -9.53 -8.72
C THR A 47 -2.75 -10.70 -9.32
N LEU A 48 -2.13 -11.59 -10.09
CA LEU A 48 -2.79 -12.78 -10.62
C LEU A 48 -3.03 -13.85 -9.55
N ALA A 49 -2.06 -14.09 -8.67
CA ALA A 49 -2.20 -15.01 -7.53
C ALA A 49 -3.32 -14.55 -6.59
N LEU A 50 -3.31 -13.26 -6.20
CA LEU A 50 -4.35 -12.64 -5.37
C LEU A 50 -5.75 -12.76 -5.99
N LYS A 51 -5.87 -12.57 -7.31
CA LYS A 51 -7.16 -12.72 -8.01
C LYS A 51 -7.67 -14.16 -7.98
N ASN A 52 -6.78 -15.14 -8.11
CA ASN A 52 -7.18 -16.54 -8.09
C ASN A 52 -7.66 -16.99 -6.70
N GLU A 53 -6.97 -16.54 -5.64
CA GLU A 53 -7.38 -16.75 -4.25
C GLU A 53 -8.74 -16.07 -3.97
N MET A 54 -8.94 -14.84 -4.46
CA MET A 54 -10.24 -14.15 -4.37
C MET A 54 -11.37 -14.92 -5.08
N LEU A 55 -11.13 -15.53 -6.24
CA LEU A 55 -12.17 -16.25 -6.98
C LEU A 55 -12.62 -17.54 -6.27
N ALA A 56 -11.71 -18.25 -5.61
CA ALA A 56 -12.06 -19.39 -4.79
C ALA A 56 -12.87 -18.95 -3.56
N TYR A 57 -12.48 -17.83 -2.95
CA TYR A 57 -13.16 -17.23 -1.80
C TYR A 57 -14.56 -16.71 -2.13
N THR A 58 -14.76 -16.02 -3.27
CA THR A 58 -16.08 -15.50 -3.65
C THR A 58 -17.10 -16.61 -3.84
N ARG A 59 -16.70 -17.75 -4.38
CA ARG A 59 -17.61 -18.90 -4.56
C ARG A 59 -18.10 -19.47 -3.23
N ALA A 60 -17.19 -19.60 -2.25
CA ALA A 60 -17.55 -20.13 -0.93
C ALA A 60 -18.44 -19.15 -0.14
N THR A 61 -18.13 -17.85 -0.20
CA THR A 61 -18.89 -16.81 0.48
C THR A 61 -20.25 -16.52 -0.15
N GLU A 62 -20.37 -16.54 -1.49
CA GLU A 62 -21.66 -16.41 -2.18
C GLU A 62 -22.61 -17.56 -1.85
N GLY A 63 -22.10 -18.79 -1.75
CA GLY A 63 -22.89 -19.95 -1.31
C GLY A 63 -23.43 -19.78 0.11
N LYS A 64 -22.57 -19.35 1.05
CA LYS A 64 -22.96 -19.08 2.45
C LYS A 64 -23.93 -17.90 2.59
N LEU A 65 -23.74 -16.85 1.79
CA LEU A 65 -24.62 -15.68 1.75
C LEU A 65 -26.00 -16.05 1.20
N ALA A 66 -26.06 -16.87 0.14
CA ALA A 66 -27.32 -17.37 -0.41
C ALA A 66 -28.07 -18.24 0.60
N LEU A 67 -27.34 -19.07 1.36
CA LEU A 67 -27.90 -19.89 2.43
C LEU A 67 -28.49 -19.01 3.54
N LEU A 68 -27.75 -18.04 4.08
CA LEU A 68 -28.24 -17.10 5.10
C LEU A 68 -29.48 -16.32 4.62
N LYS A 69 -29.48 -15.84 3.36
CA LYS A 69 -30.65 -15.15 2.78
C LYS A 69 -31.86 -16.08 2.68
N GLY A 70 -31.66 -17.33 2.28
CA GLY A 70 -32.73 -18.33 2.22
C GLY A 70 -33.32 -18.64 3.59
N VAL A 71 -32.48 -18.74 4.63
CA VAL A 71 -32.92 -18.91 6.03
C VAL A 71 -33.76 -17.71 6.48
N ILE A 72 -33.26 -16.49 6.26
CA ILE A 72 -33.96 -15.25 6.65
C ILE A 72 -35.33 -15.14 5.96
N GLU A 73 -35.43 -15.44 4.67
CA GLU A 73 -36.70 -15.38 3.94
C GLU A 73 -37.72 -16.41 4.44
N ARG A 74 -37.28 -17.60 4.84
CA ARG A 74 -38.17 -18.66 5.38
C ARG A 74 -38.65 -18.34 6.78
N VAL A 75 -37.75 -17.85 7.64
CA VAL A 75 -38.11 -17.37 8.99
C VAL A 75 -39.08 -16.20 8.91
N GLN A 76 -38.88 -15.25 7.99
CA GLN A 76 -39.77 -14.10 7.82
C GLN A 76 -41.17 -14.49 7.32
N LYS A 77 -41.30 -15.60 6.60
CA LYS A 77 -42.59 -16.15 6.14
C LYS A 77 -43.36 -16.91 7.22
N GLY A 78 -42.76 -17.11 8.40
CA GLY A 78 -43.38 -17.84 9.51
C GLY A 78 -43.51 -19.35 9.25
N GLU A 79 -42.68 -19.89 8.36
CA GLU A 79 -42.59 -21.33 8.09
C GLU A 79 -41.76 -22.00 9.20
N ASP A 80 -42.22 -23.15 9.71
CA ASP A 80 -41.47 -23.91 10.73
C ASP A 80 -40.22 -24.50 10.07
N PHE A 81 -39.10 -23.82 10.25
CA PHE A 81 -37.87 -24.07 9.53
C PHE A 81 -36.77 -24.36 10.54
N ASP A 82 -36.20 -25.57 10.46
CA ASP A 82 -35.11 -25.98 11.34
C ASP A 82 -33.82 -25.26 10.94
N VAL A 83 -33.60 -24.12 11.58
CA VAL A 83 -32.47 -23.21 11.34
C VAL A 83 -31.15 -23.89 11.68
N ASP A 84 -31.15 -24.77 12.69
CA ASP A 84 -29.94 -25.39 13.21
C ASP A 84 -29.39 -26.47 12.27
N GLU A 85 -30.27 -27.27 11.66
CA GLU A 85 -29.85 -28.27 10.67
C GLU A 85 -29.25 -27.63 9.41
N VAL A 86 -29.82 -26.51 8.96
CA VAL A 86 -29.43 -25.86 7.70
C VAL A 86 -28.22 -24.94 7.84
N LEU A 87 -28.04 -24.31 8.99
CA LEU A 87 -26.81 -23.55 9.30
C LEU A 87 -25.65 -24.47 9.71
N GLY A 88 -25.93 -25.76 9.93
CA GLY A 88 -24.92 -26.75 10.31
C GLY A 88 -24.55 -26.69 11.80
N THR A 89 -25.39 -26.09 12.64
CA THR A 89 -25.20 -26.01 14.09
C THR A 89 -25.08 -27.44 14.65
N GLY A 90 -23.92 -27.80 15.22
CA GLY A 90 -23.62 -29.15 15.71
C GLY A 90 -22.75 -30.03 14.78
N LYS A 91 -22.38 -29.57 13.58
CA LYS A 91 -21.36 -30.22 12.74
C LYS A 91 -20.04 -29.46 12.80
N ILE A 92 -19.04 -30.08 13.44
CA ILE A 92 -17.69 -29.51 13.68
C ILE A 92 -17.03 -28.98 12.39
N THR A 93 -17.28 -29.63 11.25
CA THR A 93 -16.71 -29.22 9.96
C THR A 93 -17.35 -27.93 9.43
N GLU A 94 -18.67 -27.81 9.50
CA GLU A 94 -19.40 -26.65 8.97
C GLU A 94 -19.22 -25.43 9.90
N GLU A 95 -19.17 -25.63 11.22
CA GLU A 95 -18.84 -24.60 12.21
C GLU A 95 -17.41 -24.06 12.06
N GLY A 96 -16.44 -24.94 11.76
CA GLY A 96 -15.05 -24.54 11.52
C GLY A 96 -14.93 -23.56 10.35
N GLU A 97 -15.65 -23.82 9.26
CA GLU A 97 -15.64 -22.92 8.11
C GLU A 97 -16.37 -21.59 8.36
N TRP A 98 -17.34 -21.53 9.27
CA TRP A 98 -17.96 -20.26 9.71
C TRP A 98 -17.02 -19.46 10.60
N PHE A 99 -16.29 -20.14 11.50
CA PHE A 99 -15.27 -19.53 12.34
C PHE A 99 -14.13 -18.90 11.51
N ASP A 100 -13.68 -19.60 10.48
CA ASP A 100 -12.63 -19.11 9.58
C ASP A 100 -13.09 -17.85 8.82
N VAL A 101 -14.34 -17.82 8.34
CA VAL A 101 -14.90 -16.61 7.69
C VAL A 101 -14.98 -15.43 8.66
N ILE A 102 -15.41 -15.64 9.91
CA ILE A 102 -15.49 -14.56 10.91
C ILE A 102 -14.08 -14.04 11.26
N LYS A 103 -13.12 -14.93 11.47
CA LYS A 103 -11.74 -14.58 11.80
C LYS A 103 -11.05 -13.80 10.67
N GLU A 104 -11.34 -14.18 9.42
CA GLU A 104 -10.81 -13.47 8.26
C GLU A 104 -11.45 -12.09 8.10
N ILE A 105 -12.75 -11.94 8.31
CA ILE A 105 -13.43 -10.62 8.33
C ILE A 105 -12.79 -9.69 9.38
N GLU A 106 -12.51 -10.21 10.58
CA GLU A 106 -11.83 -9.43 11.62
C GLU A 106 -10.40 -9.04 11.20
N ALA A 107 -9.68 -9.94 10.52
CA ALA A 107 -8.35 -9.66 10.00
C ALA A 107 -8.39 -8.60 8.89
N GLU A 108 -9.34 -8.69 7.96
CA GLU A 108 -9.56 -7.71 6.89
C GLU A 108 -9.88 -6.32 7.47
N GLU A 109 -10.77 -6.22 8.45
CA GLU A 109 -11.13 -4.93 9.09
C GLU A 109 -9.91 -4.28 9.77
N ARG A 110 -9.07 -5.07 10.43
CA ARG A 110 -7.81 -4.60 11.02
C ARG A 110 -6.83 -4.08 9.97
N THR A 111 -6.76 -4.71 8.80
CA THR A 111 -5.89 -4.25 7.71
C THR A 111 -6.43 -3.01 7.01
N GLN A 112 -7.74 -2.93 6.77
CA GLN A 112 -8.41 -1.78 6.17
C GLN A 112 -8.26 -0.54 7.04
N SER A 113 -8.60 -0.64 8.33
CA SER A 113 -8.45 0.47 9.30
C SER A 113 -7.00 0.94 9.42
N ARG A 114 -6.02 0.03 9.38
CA ARG A 114 -4.59 0.38 9.36
C ARG A 114 -4.19 1.11 8.08
N ASN A 115 -4.71 0.68 6.93
CA ASN A 115 -4.42 1.28 5.64
C ASN A 115 -5.08 2.66 5.50
N GLU A 116 -6.30 2.85 5.98
CA GLU A 116 -6.97 4.15 6.03
C GLU A 116 -6.20 5.14 6.90
N ARG A 117 -5.79 4.75 8.11
CA ARG A 117 -4.94 5.59 8.98
C ARG A 117 -3.62 5.97 8.31
N ARG A 118 -3.04 5.08 7.52
CA ARG A 118 -1.81 5.37 6.75
C ARG A 118 -2.07 6.36 5.61
N ARG A 119 -3.16 6.17 4.85
CA ARG A 119 -3.57 7.09 3.78
C ARG A 119 -3.89 8.48 4.31
N GLU A 120 -4.57 8.56 5.45
CA GLU A 120 -4.88 9.83 6.11
C GLU A 120 -3.61 10.54 6.58
N LYS A 121 -2.65 9.82 7.18
CA LYS A 121 -1.34 10.38 7.56
C LYS A 121 -0.55 10.89 6.35
N GLN A 122 -0.53 10.12 5.25
CA GLN A 122 0.15 10.54 4.02
C GLN A 122 -0.50 11.77 3.40
N ARG A 123 -1.83 11.87 3.43
CA ARG A 123 -2.56 13.07 2.98
C ARG A 123 -2.21 14.29 3.82
N LYS A 124 -2.21 14.16 5.16
CA LYS A 124 -1.83 15.25 6.07
C LYS A 124 -0.38 15.70 5.86
N MET A 125 0.56 14.76 5.69
CA MET A 125 1.96 15.08 5.40
C MET A 125 2.11 15.80 4.05
N ALA A 126 1.39 15.37 3.01
CA ALA A 126 1.43 16.04 1.71
C ALA A 126 0.83 17.46 1.77
N GLU A 127 -0.24 17.66 2.55
CA GLU A 127 -0.87 18.97 2.74
C GLU A 127 0.00 19.93 3.56
N GLU A 128 0.71 19.42 4.58
CA GLU A 128 1.72 20.17 5.35
C GLU A 128 2.93 20.56 4.50
N GLU A 129 3.40 19.66 3.63
CA GLU A 129 4.52 19.91 2.71
C GLU A 129 4.15 20.95 1.64
N GLU A 130 2.92 20.88 1.09
CA GLU A 130 2.38 21.91 0.21
C GLU A 130 2.22 23.27 0.91
N ALA A 131 1.72 23.30 2.15
CA ALA A 131 1.58 24.53 2.93
C ALA A 131 2.94 25.18 3.29
N SER A 132 3.95 24.35 3.60
CA SER A 132 5.33 24.81 3.86
C SER A 132 6.01 25.36 2.60
N SER A 133 5.76 24.75 1.44
CA SER A 133 6.27 25.27 0.16
C SER A 133 5.64 26.61 -0.24
N ARG A 134 4.36 26.85 0.06
CA ARG A 134 3.67 28.13 -0.23
C ARG A 134 4.17 29.28 0.65
N THR A 135 4.43 29.03 1.93
CA THR A 135 4.92 30.05 2.87
C THR A 135 6.36 30.50 2.60
N THR A 136 7.19 29.61 2.03
CA THR A 136 8.58 29.95 1.66
C THR A 136 8.67 30.75 0.35
N GLY A 137 7.67 30.65 -0.54
CA GLY A 137 7.59 31.45 -1.77
C GLY A 137 7.21 32.91 -1.54
N GLU A 138 6.44 33.21 -0.49
CA GLU A 138 5.89 34.56 -0.24
C GLU A 138 6.88 35.51 0.47
N THR A 139 7.88 34.98 1.19
CA THR A 139 8.93 35.80 1.84
C THR A 139 10.03 36.25 0.88
N ALA A 140 10.10 35.70 -0.34
CA ALA A 140 11.10 36.10 -1.34
C ALA A 140 10.67 37.32 -2.20
N GLN A 141 9.41 37.78 -2.11
CA GLN A 141 8.89 38.87 -2.94
C GLN A 141 8.70 40.23 -2.24
N SER A 142 9.01 40.36 -0.95
CA SER A 142 8.86 41.62 -0.19
C SER A 142 10.19 42.28 0.20
N ASN A 143 11.09 42.54 -0.76
CA ASN A 143 12.09 43.60 -0.57
C ASN A 143 12.45 44.31 -1.89
N PRO A 144 11.84 45.46 -2.21
CA PRO A 144 12.16 46.24 -3.41
C PRO A 144 13.13 47.40 -3.13
N GLN A 145 14.16 47.24 -2.28
CA GLN A 145 15.19 48.29 -2.10
C GLN A 145 16.61 47.73 -1.99
N ALA A 146 17.21 47.36 -3.12
CA ALA A 146 18.66 47.22 -3.23
C ALA A 146 19.19 47.31 -4.68
N LYS A 147 18.58 48.11 -5.57
CA LYS A 147 19.14 48.35 -6.91
C LYS A 147 18.88 49.78 -7.38
N ALA A 148 19.72 50.73 -6.96
CA ALA A 148 19.93 51.97 -7.70
C ALA A 148 21.24 52.66 -7.27
N LYS A 149 22.30 52.46 -8.05
CA LYS A 149 23.16 53.54 -8.58
C LYS A 149 24.28 52.94 -9.46
N PRO A 150 24.28 53.18 -10.79
CA PRO A 150 25.48 53.09 -11.58
C PRO A 150 26.31 54.37 -11.38
N MET A 151 27.59 54.22 -11.02
CA MET A 151 28.57 55.32 -10.96
C MET A 151 29.41 55.24 -12.24
N PHE A 152 29.21 56.19 -13.15
CA PHE A 152 30.12 56.47 -14.26
C PHE A 152 30.44 57.97 -14.26
N LEU A 153 31.76 58.24 -14.27
CA LEU A 153 32.53 59.49 -14.36
C LEU A 153 32.27 60.58 -13.31
#